data_AF-A0A8F4FQV5-F1
#
_entry.id   AF-A0A8F4FQV5-F1
#
_cell.length_a   1.000
_cell.length_b   1.000
_cell.length_c   1.000
_cell.angle_alpha   90.00
_cell.angle_beta   90.00
_cell.angle_gamma   90.00
#
_symmetry.space_group_name_H-M   'P 1'
#
loop_
_entity.id
_entity.type
_entity.pdbx_description
1 polymer ?
#
loop_
_entity_poly.entity_id
_entity_poly.type
_entity_poly.pdbx_seq_one_letter_code
_entity_poly.pdbx_strand_id
1 'polypeptide(L)'
;MVSIDGALDVLRAELRRHGSLVVAFSGGADSAFLGWVATDELGADAVRCVTAVSPSLPADELDDCRALAAEWGLSWSTVATEELDDPAYRANDADRCYHCKEALSVALDPIAADAGATVALGVNLDDLGDHRPGQRAAQEHGAVFPLVEAGFTKAMVREASRSLGLRTADKPAAACLASRVPYGTPVTLGVLAEVEAAEAALRRLGFDELRVRHYRDTARIEVPLDRLAAVVEAREVVVAAVRAAGYRYVTLDLEGLRTGNLNDALAD
;
A
#
# COMPACT_ATOMS: atom_id res chain seq x y z
N MET A 1 23.61 -17.52 5.93
CA MET A 1 22.88 -16.25 5.74
C MET A 1 23.49 -15.55 4.56
N VAL A 2 22.68 -15.19 3.56
CA VAL A 2 23.10 -14.29 2.49
C VAL A 2 23.31 -12.91 3.12
N SER A 3 24.42 -12.22 2.83
CA SER A 3 24.62 -10.85 3.28
C SER A 3 23.71 -9.90 2.49
N ILE A 4 23.38 -8.74 3.04
CA ILE A 4 22.55 -7.75 2.33
C ILE A 4 23.19 -7.31 1.02
N ASP A 5 24.51 -7.09 1.02
CA ASP A 5 25.25 -6.75 -0.20
C ASP A 5 25.13 -7.87 -1.25
N GLY A 6 25.22 -9.13 -0.83
CA GLY A 6 25.04 -10.26 -1.73
C GLY A 6 23.61 -10.37 -2.27
N ALA A 7 22.59 -10.08 -1.46
CA ALA A 7 21.20 -10.04 -1.90
C ALA A 7 20.95 -8.88 -2.89
N LEU A 8 21.54 -7.71 -2.63
CA LEU A 8 21.50 -6.56 -3.55
C LEU A 8 22.14 -6.87 -4.90
N ASP A 9 23.27 -7.57 -4.91
CA ASP A 9 23.94 -7.98 -6.15
C ASP A 9 23.05 -8.94 -6.97
N VAL A 10 22.38 -9.88 -6.30
CA VAL A 10 21.40 -10.76 -6.95
C VAL A 10 20.21 -9.96 -7.50
N LEU A 11 19.65 -9.04 -6.71
CA LEU A 11 18.55 -8.18 -7.14
C LEU A 11 18.92 -7.38 -8.39
N ARG A 12 20.09 -6.72 -8.39
CA ARG A 12 20.60 -5.96 -9.53
C ARG A 12 20.80 -6.84 -10.77
N ALA A 13 21.31 -8.06 -10.59
CA ALA A 13 21.45 -9.01 -11.67
C ALA A 13 20.10 -9.43 -12.27
N GLU A 14 19.09 -9.70 -11.44
CA GLU A 14 17.73 -10.02 -11.91
C GLU A 14 17.07 -8.84 -12.63
N LEU A 15 17.20 -7.62 -12.09
CA LEU A 15 16.70 -6.40 -12.76
C LEU A 15 17.32 -6.21 -14.15
N ARG A 16 18.64 -6.43 -14.29
CA ARG A 16 19.34 -6.40 -15.59
C ARG A 16 18.81 -7.41 -16.59
N ARG A 17 18.31 -8.57 -16.15
CA ARG A 17 17.75 -9.59 -17.06
C ARG A 17 16.43 -9.17 -17.67
N HIS A 18 15.64 -8.35 -16.99
CA HIS A 18 14.40 -7.78 -17.54
C HIS A 18 14.65 -6.62 -18.49
N GLY A 19 15.74 -5.87 -18.30
CA GLY A 19 16.15 -4.77 -19.18
C GLY A 19 15.33 -3.49 -18.99
N SER A 20 14.02 -3.55 -19.18
CA SER A 20 13.09 -2.42 -19.01
C SER A 20 11.93 -2.81 -18.10
N LEU A 21 11.55 -1.92 -17.17
CA LEU A 21 10.57 -2.21 -16.12
C LEU A 21 9.50 -1.14 -15.97
N VAL A 22 8.27 -1.59 -15.77
CA VAL A 22 7.19 -0.80 -15.17
C VAL A 22 7.04 -1.25 -13.71
N VAL A 23 7.44 -0.42 -12.77
CA VAL A 23 7.34 -0.73 -11.34
C VAL A 23 6.00 -0.23 -10.80
N ALA A 24 5.19 -1.15 -10.27
CA ALA A 24 3.98 -0.78 -9.53
C ALA A 24 4.37 -0.07 -8.22
N PHE A 25 4.24 1.25 -8.19
CA PHE A 25 4.82 2.12 -7.17
C PHE A 25 3.74 2.67 -6.23
N SER A 26 3.68 2.12 -5.01
CA SER A 26 2.74 2.54 -3.97
C SER A 26 3.34 3.49 -2.92
N GLY A 27 4.63 3.81 -3.02
CA GLY A 27 5.35 4.62 -2.03
C GLY A 27 5.55 3.94 -0.66
N GLY A 28 5.12 2.68 -0.50
CA GLY A 28 5.45 1.85 0.66
C GLY A 28 6.91 1.39 0.60
N ALA A 29 7.46 0.95 1.74
CA ALA A 29 8.88 0.57 1.85
C ALA A 29 9.36 -0.38 0.74
N ASP A 30 8.59 -1.43 0.44
CA ASP A 30 8.98 -2.47 -0.52
C ASP A 30 8.94 -1.98 -1.98
N SER A 31 7.85 -1.33 -2.40
CA SER A 31 7.71 -0.80 -3.77
C SER A 31 8.63 0.39 -4.02
N ALA A 32 8.86 1.21 -2.99
CA ALA A 32 9.78 2.33 -3.05
C ALA A 32 11.23 1.87 -3.17
N PHE A 33 11.64 0.87 -2.37
CA PHE A 33 12.96 0.25 -2.48
C PHE A 33 13.18 -0.37 -3.85
N LEU A 34 12.23 -1.16 -4.37
CA LEU A 34 12.33 -1.76 -5.70
C LEU A 34 12.44 -0.68 -6.79
N GLY A 35 11.59 0.34 -6.76
CA GLY A 35 11.62 1.44 -7.72
C GLY A 35 12.94 2.21 -7.71
N TRP A 36 13.49 2.45 -6.52
CA TRP A 36 14.79 3.08 -6.35
C TRP A 36 15.93 2.22 -6.91
N VAL A 37 16.04 0.95 -6.49
CA VAL A 37 17.14 0.06 -6.92
C VAL A 37 17.06 -0.21 -8.42
N ALA A 38 15.85 -0.39 -8.98
CA ALA A 38 15.68 -0.54 -10.42
C ALA A 38 16.16 0.70 -11.19
N THR A 39 15.82 1.90 -10.71
CA THR A 39 16.22 3.16 -11.35
C THR A 39 17.72 3.41 -11.22
N ASP A 40 18.32 3.11 -10.06
CA ASP A 40 19.77 3.19 -9.83
C ASP A 40 20.55 2.24 -10.75
N GLU A 41 20.04 1.02 -10.94
CA GLU A 41 20.72 -0.01 -11.73
C GLU A 41 20.55 0.14 -13.25
N LEU A 42 19.33 0.44 -13.71
CA LEU A 42 18.98 0.43 -15.14
C LEU A 42 18.90 1.83 -15.75
N GLY A 43 18.78 2.86 -14.93
CA GLY A 43 18.56 4.25 -15.34
C GLY A 43 17.08 4.61 -15.53
N ALA A 44 16.77 5.90 -15.39
CA ALA A 44 15.40 6.42 -15.44
C ALA A 44 14.70 6.27 -16.80
N ASP A 45 15.44 6.05 -17.88
CA ASP A 45 14.87 5.81 -19.22
C ASP A 45 14.34 4.38 -19.37
N ALA A 46 14.90 3.42 -18.63
CA ALA A 46 14.54 2.01 -18.66
C ALA A 46 13.53 1.61 -17.57
N VAL A 47 13.24 2.51 -16.62
CA VAL A 47 12.35 2.22 -15.50
C VAL A 47 11.28 3.28 -15.39
N ARG A 48 10.02 2.88 -15.44
CA ARG A 48 8.88 3.75 -15.14
C ARG A 48 8.18 3.29 -13.87
N CYS A 49 8.16 4.13 -12.85
CA CYS A 49 7.39 3.93 -11.63
C CYS A 49 5.95 4.43 -11.83
N VAL A 50 4.95 3.58 -11.62
CA VAL A 50 3.54 3.93 -11.86
C VAL A 50 2.72 3.77 -10.59
N THR A 51 2.07 4.83 -10.16
CA THR A 51 1.11 4.80 -9.05
C THR A 51 -0.31 4.71 -9.59
N ALA A 52 -1.05 3.65 -9.22
CA ALA A 52 -2.47 3.56 -9.52
C ALA A 52 -3.28 4.49 -8.61
N VAL A 53 -4.18 5.26 -9.20
CA VAL A 53 -5.04 6.24 -8.52
C VAL A 53 -6.47 5.74 -8.62
N SER A 54 -7.06 5.50 -7.46
CA SER A 54 -8.46 5.15 -7.30
C SER A 54 -8.99 5.75 -6.00
N PRO A 55 -10.32 5.75 -5.77
CA PRO A 55 -10.89 6.15 -4.49
C PRO A 55 -10.38 5.37 -3.26
N SER A 56 -9.68 4.24 -3.47
CA SER A 56 -9.11 3.44 -2.38
C SER A 56 -7.68 3.84 -2.00
N LEU A 57 -7.01 4.67 -2.80
CA LEU A 57 -5.70 5.25 -2.48
C LEU A 57 -5.90 6.53 -1.64
N PRO A 58 -5.36 6.58 -0.40
CA PRO A 58 -5.34 7.82 0.37
C PRO A 58 -4.61 8.96 -0.38
N ALA A 59 -5.16 10.18 -0.35
CA ALA A 59 -4.56 11.32 -1.05
C ALA A 59 -3.15 11.68 -0.55
N ASP A 60 -2.87 11.50 0.74
CA ASP A 60 -1.55 11.74 1.33
C ASP A 60 -0.49 10.75 0.82
N GLU A 61 -0.87 9.49 0.56
CA GLU A 61 0.01 8.51 -0.06
C GLU A 61 0.33 8.86 -1.53
N LEU A 62 -0.63 9.43 -2.27
CA LEU A 62 -0.37 9.92 -3.64
C LEU A 62 0.62 11.09 -3.64
N ASP A 63 0.43 12.05 -2.73
CA ASP A 63 1.33 13.19 -2.58
C ASP A 63 2.74 12.74 -2.14
N ASP A 64 2.83 11.76 -1.26
CA ASP A 64 4.12 11.18 -0.85
C ASP A 64 4.80 10.43 -2.01
N CYS A 65 4.05 9.69 -2.84
CA CYS A 65 4.60 9.07 -4.05
C CYS A 65 5.21 10.11 -5.00
N ARG A 66 4.50 11.22 -5.22
CA ARG A 66 4.99 12.33 -6.05
C ARG A 66 6.27 12.95 -5.45
N ALA A 67 6.29 13.14 -4.13
CA ALA A 67 7.45 13.68 -3.43
C ALA A 67 8.67 12.75 -3.53
N LEU A 68 8.49 11.44 -3.30
CA LEU A 68 9.54 10.43 -3.47
C LEU A 68 10.10 10.41 -4.89
N ALA A 69 9.21 10.45 -5.90
CA ALA A 69 9.63 10.46 -7.29
C ALA A 69 10.49 11.68 -7.63
N ALA A 70 10.10 12.87 -7.15
CA ALA A 70 10.88 14.10 -7.34
C ALA A 70 12.21 14.06 -6.58
N GLU A 71 12.21 13.57 -5.33
CA GLU A 71 13.39 13.45 -4.47
C GLU A 71 14.45 12.53 -5.09
N TRP A 72 14.03 11.41 -5.67
CA TRP A 72 14.94 10.37 -6.17
C TRP A 72 15.16 10.40 -7.68
N GLY A 73 14.56 11.38 -8.39
CA GLY A 73 14.68 11.50 -9.84
C GLY A 73 14.06 10.33 -10.61
N LEU A 74 12.97 9.74 -10.09
CA LEU A 74 12.28 8.63 -10.74
C LEU A 74 11.48 9.13 -11.95
N SER A 75 11.51 8.36 -13.04
CA SER A 75 10.51 8.49 -14.11
C SER A 75 9.18 7.97 -13.58
N TRP A 76 8.30 8.89 -13.19
CA TRP A 76 7.05 8.58 -12.48
C TRP A 76 5.82 9.10 -13.19
N SER A 77 4.75 8.31 -13.18
CA SER A 77 3.44 8.70 -13.68
C SER A 77 2.32 8.06 -12.86
N THR A 78 1.11 8.58 -13.00
CA THR A 78 -0.10 7.98 -12.44
C THR A 78 -0.92 7.28 -13.51
N VAL A 79 -1.65 6.23 -13.12
CA VAL A 79 -2.70 5.62 -13.95
C VAL A 79 -3.98 5.51 -13.14
N ALA A 80 -5.14 5.77 -13.74
CA ALA A 80 -6.41 5.56 -13.06
C ALA A 80 -6.76 4.07 -13.04
N THR A 81 -7.31 3.57 -11.93
CA THR A 81 -7.92 2.24 -11.86
C THR A 81 -9.38 2.34 -11.43
N GLU A 82 -10.19 1.44 -11.99
CA GLU A 82 -11.65 1.46 -11.85
C GLU A 82 -12.14 0.23 -11.07
N GLU A 83 -11.39 -0.21 -10.05
CA GLU A 83 -11.76 -1.42 -9.30
C GLU A 83 -13.12 -1.28 -8.60
N LEU A 84 -13.57 -0.05 -8.29
CA LEU A 84 -14.91 0.17 -7.74
C LEU A 84 -16.04 -0.11 -8.72
N ASP A 85 -15.78 -0.25 -10.03
CA ASP A 85 -16.79 -0.63 -11.00
C ASP A 85 -17.01 -2.15 -11.06
N ASP A 86 -16.06 -2.94 -10.53
CA ASP A 86 -16.18 -4.39 -10.38
C ASP A 86 -17.08 -4.75 -9.18
N PRO A 87 -18.23 -5.41 -9.40
CA PRO A 87 -19.07 -5.90 -8.30
C PRO A 87 -18.35 -6.83 -7.33
N ALA A 88 -17.36 -7.60 -7.79
CA ALA A 88 -16.60 -8.52 -6.94
C ALA A 88 -15.64 -7.78 -6.01
N TYR A 89 -14.98 -6.72 -6.47
CA TYR A 89 -14.25 -5.82 -5.58
C TYR A 89 -15.18 -5.17 -4.53
N ARG A 90 -16.33 -4.65 -4.99
CA ARG A 90 -17.31 -4.00 -4.11
C ARG A 90 -17.88 -4.94 -3.06
N ALA A 91 -17.99 -6.24 -3.33
CA ALA A 91 -18.50 -7.23 -2.38
C ALA A 91 -17.62 -7.34 -1.12
N ASN A 92 -16.35 -6.95 -1.22
CA ASN A 92 -15.41 -6.93 -0.10
C ASN A 92 -15.22 -8.30 0.55
N ASP A 93 -15.12 -9.36 -0.24
CA ASP A 93 -14.85 -10.70 0.26
C ASP A 93 -13.34 -10.95 0.46
N ALA A 94 -12.98 -12.20 0.73
CA ALA A 94 -11.60 -12.64 0.93
C ALA A 94 -10.72 -12.44 -0.32
N ASP A 95 -11.32 -12.31 -1.52
CA ASP A 95 -10.65 -12.13 -2.80
C ASP A 95 -10.67 -10.67 -3.27
N ARG A 96 -11.17 -9.70 -2.49
CA ARG A 96 -11.10 -8.25 -2.84
C ARG A 96 -9.71 -7.82 -3.34
N CYS A 97 -8.64 -8.32 -2.72
CA CYS A 97 -7.28 -8.00 -3.12
C CYS A 97 -6.88 -8.60 -4.48
N TYR A 98 -7.49 -9.69 -4.93
CA TYR A 98 -7.39 -10.20 -6.31
C TYR A 98 -7.95 -9.17 -7.27
N HIS A 99 -9.22 -8.79 -7.11
CA HIS A 99 -9.91 -7.82 -7.99
C HIS A 99 -9.22 -6.45 -8.02
N CYS A 100 -8.74 -5.98 -6.86
CA CYS A 100 -7.94 -4.76 -6.78
C CYS A 100 -6.66 -4.85 -7.62
N LYS A 101 -6.01 -6.03 -7.61
CA LYS A 101 -4.75 -6.22 -8.30
C LYS A 101 -4.95 -6.51 -9.79
N GLU A 102 -6.03 -7.19 -10.15
CA GLU A 102 -6.49 -7.36 -11.53
C GLU A 102 -6.66 -6.00 -12.21
N ALA A 103 -7.39 -5.08 -11.59
CA ALA A 103 -7.58 -3.72 -12.12
C ALA A 103 -6.25 -2.96 -12.28
N LEU A 104 -5.29 -3.16 -11.36
CA LEU A 104 -3.95 -2.62 -11.50
C LEU A 104 -3.22 -3.22 -12.70
N SER A 105 -3.21 -4.55 -12.83
CA SER A 105 -2.51 -5.23 -13.92
C SER A 105 -3.06 -4.78 -15.28
N VAL A 106 -4.39 -4.78 -15.45
CA VAL A 106 -5.07 -4.31 -16.67
C VAL A 106 -4.67 -2.87 -17.04
N ALA A 107 -4.48 -2.00 -16.04
CA ALA A 107 -4.05 -0.61 -16.26
C ALA A 107 -2.56 -0.48 -16.61
N LEU A 108 -1.71 -1.37 -16.09
CA LEU A 108 -0.26 -1.34 -16.33
C LEU A 108 0.15 -2.05 -17.64
N ASP A 109 -0.58 -3.07 -18.06
CA ASP A 109 -0.30 -3.86 -19.27
C ASP A 109 -0.05 -2.99 -20.53
N PRO A 110 -0.92 -2.03 -20.89
CA PRO A 110 -0.66 -1.19 -22.06
C PRO A 110 0.58 -0.30 -21.87
N ILE A 111 0.86 0.18 -20.66
CA ILE A 111 2.05 0.99 -20.36
C ILE A 111 3.32 0.16 -20.54
N ALA A 112 3.30 -1.09 -20.06
CA ALA A 112 4.41 -2.02 -20.18
C ALA A 112 4.63 -2.44 -21.63
N ALA A 113 3.56 -2.75 -22.37
CA ALA A 113 3.62 -3.13 -23.78
C ALA A 113 4.22 -2.01 -24.64
N ASP A 114 3.76 -0.77 -24.47
CA ASP A 114 4.26 0.40 -25.22
C ASP A 114 5.75 0.67 -24.95
N ALA A 115 6.22 0.38 -23.73
CA ALA A 115 7.62 0.55 -23.34
C ALA A 115 8.51 -0.69 -23.63
N GLY A 116 7.93 -1.80 -24.10
CA GLY A 116 8.65 -3.08 -24.18
C GLY A 116 9.19 -3.55 -22.83
N ALA A 117 8.48 -3.24 -21.75
CA ALA A 117 8.92 -3.42 -20.37
C ALA A 117 8.18 -4.58 -19.67
N THR A 118 8.77 -5.10 -18.61
CA THR A 118 8.10 -6.08 -17.72
C THR A 118 7.50 -5.37 -16.50
N VAL A 119 6.30 -5.75 -16.08
CA VAL A 119 5.69 -5.23 -14.85
C VAL A 119 6.34 -5.88 -13.63
N ALA A 120 6.84 -5.08 -12.69
CA ALA A 120 7.46 -5.57 -11.45
C ALA A 120 6.76 -5.02 -10.21
N LEU A 121 6.53 -5.89 -9.21
CA LEU A 121 5.94 -5.52 -7.92
C LEU A 121 6.94 -5.74 -6.78
N GLY A 122 6.90 -4.85 -5.79
CA GLY A 122 7.65 -4.95 -4.54
C GLY A 122 7.08 -6.00 -3.57
N VAL A 123 6.92 -7.24 -4.02
CA VAL A 123 6.55 -8.39 -3.19
C VAL A 123 7.81 -9.01 -2.62
N ASN A 124 7.90 -9.24 -1.31
CA ASN A 124 9.06 -9.86 -0.65
C ASN A 124 8.73 -11.26 -0.11
N LEU A 125 9.70 -11.97 0.46
CA LEU A 125 9.53 -13.35 0.97
C LEU A 125 8.47 -13.48 2.07
N ASP A 126 8.34 -12.48 2.94
CA ASP A 126 7.34 -12.48 4.03
C ASP A 126 5.90 -12.35 3.49
N ASP A 127 5.77 -11.90 2.24
CA ASP A 127 4.50 -11.82 1.55
C ASP A 127 4.08 -13.16 0.91
N LEU A 128 4.86 -14.23 0.95
CA LEU A 128 4.54 -15.50 0.24
C LEU A 128 3.64 -16.49 1.01
N GLY A 129 2.98 -16.07 2.09
CA GLY A 129 2.08 -16.93 2.90
C GLY A 129 0.83 -17.48 2.15
N ASP A 130 0.01 -18.27 2.85
CA ASP A 130 -0.98 -19.18 2.24
C ASP A 130 -2.12 -18.55 1.41
N HIS A 131 -2.61 -17.34 1.75
CA HIS A 131 -3.68 -16.66 0.99
C HIS A 131 -3.22 -15.31 0.43
N ARG A 132 -2.83 -15.30 -0.85
CA ARG A 132 -2.31 -14.10 -1.57
C ARG A 132 -3.04 -13.83 -2.88
N PRO A 133 -4.35 -13.58 -2.83
CA PRO A 133 -5.18 -13.34 -4.02
C PRO A 133 -4.61 -12.26 -4.95
N GLY A 134 -4.09 -11.15 -4.40
CA GLY A 134 -3.48 -10.12 -5.22
C GLY A 134 -2.26 -10.60 -6.01
N GLN A 135 -1.33 -11.32 -5.38
CA GLN A 135 -0.12 -11.80 -6.07
C GLN A 135 -0.45 -12.77 -7.20
N ARG A 136 -1.46 -13.61 -7.00
CA ARG A 136 -2.00 -14.50 -8.04
C ARG A 136 -2.45 -13.71 -9.27
N ALA A 137 -3.29 -12.68 -9.11
CA ALA A 137 -3.72 -11.82 -10.22
C ALA A 137 -2.53 -11.16 -10.95
N ALA A 138 -1.54 -10.66 -10.21
CA ALA A 138 -0.35 -10.07 -10.82
C ALA A 138 0.45 -11.09 -11.65
N GLN A 139 0.61 -12.33 -11.15
CA GLN A 139 1.30 -13.40 -11.87
C GLN A 139 0.55 -13.87 -13.12
N GLU A 140 -0.78 -13.90 -13.09
CA GLU A 140 -1.62 -14.23 -14.25
C GLU A 140 -1.41 -13.26 -15.41
N HIS A 141 -1.03 -12.01 -15.11
CA HIS A 141 -0.63 -10.98 -16.08
C HIS A 141 0.88 -10.99 -16.41
N GLY A 142 1.64 -11.94 -15.87
CA GLY A 142 3.08 -12.06 -16.13
C GLY A 142 3.95 -11.06 -15.36
N ALA A 143 3.42 -10.43 -14.30
CA ALA A 143 4.24 -9.58 -13.45
C ALA A 143 5.29 -10.39 -12.67
N VAL A 144 6.44 -9.77 -12.43
CA VAL A 144 7.61 -10.38 -11.76
C VAL A 144 7.81 -9.83 -10.36
N PHE A 145 8.48 -10.60 -9.49
CA PHE A 145 8.73 -10.27 -8.09
C PHE A 145 10.23 -10.29 -7.77
N PRO A 146 11.02 -9.29 -8.21
CA PRO A 146 12.48 -9.34 -8.14
C PRO A 146 13.02 -9.46 -6.71
N LEU A 147 12.30 -8.91 -5.72
CA LEU A 147 12.69 -9.02 -4.31
C LEU A 147 12.56 -10.47 -3.81
N VAL A 148 11.53 -11.21 -4.23
CA VAL A 148 11.39 -12.65 -3.93
C VAL A 148 12.52 -13.44 -4.58
N GLU A 149 12.81 -13.18 -5.85
CA GLU A 149 13.86 -13.86 -6.62
C GLU A 149 15.25 -13.65 -6.00
N ALA A 150 15.49 -12.45 -5.48
CA ALA A 150 16.72 -12.10 -4.76
C ALA A 150 16.73 -12.51 -3.28
N GLY A 151 15.67 -13.14 -2.78
CA GLY A 151 15.58 -13.64 -1.41
C GLY A 151 15.42 -12.56 -0.34
N PHE A 152 14.87 -11.39 -0.68
CA PHE A 152 14.63 -10.32 0.28
C PHE A 152 13.46 -10.66 1.20
N THR A 153 13.72 -10.55 2.50
CA THR A 153 12.68 -10.39 3.52
C THR A 153 12.37 -8.91 3.71
N LYS A 154 11.24 -8.59 4.33
CA LYS A 154 10.86 -7.24 4.73
C LYS A 154 11.90 -6.58 5.64
N ALA A 155 12.54 -7.35 6.52
CA ALA A 155 13.61 -6.85 7.37
C ALA A 155 14.83 -6.43 6.54
N MET A 156 15.22 -7.25 5.56
CA MET A 156 16.32 -6.93 4.63
C MET A 156 16.00 -5.70 3.78
N VAL A 157 14.76 -5.54 3.30
CA VAL A 157 14.35 -4.33 2.56
C VAL A 157 14.58 -3.08 3.41
N ARG A 158 14.14 -3.08 4.68
CA ARG A 158 14.33 -1.94 5.58
C ARG A 158 15.80 -1.69 5.89
N GLU A 159 16.59 -2.73 6.10
CA GLU A 159 18.02 -2.60 6.39
C GLU A 159 18.81 -2.08 5.18
N ALA A 160 18.57 -2.61 3.98
CA ALA A 160 19.14 -2.11 2.74
C ALA A 160 18.67 -0.67 2.44
N SER A 161 17.39 -0.36 2.69
CA SER A 161 16.88 1.01 2.53
C SER A 161 17.60 1.99 3.45
N ARG A 162 17.91 1.61 4.70
CA ARG A 162 18.71 2.45 5.62
C ARG A 162 20.14 2.66 5.12
N SER A 163 20.81 1.61 4.63
CA SER A 163 22.19 1.75 4.12
C SER A 163 22.26 2.63 2.87
N LEU A 164 21.20 2.65 2.07
CA LEU A 164 21.04 3.52 0.89
C LEU A 164 20.49 4.92 1.21
N GLY A 165 20.15 5.21 2.49
CA GLY A 165 19.63 6.50 2.92
C GLY A 165 18.18 6.78 2.53
N LEU A 166 17.39 5.75 2.21
CA LEU A 166 15.99 5.91 1.78
C LEU A 166 15.07 6.18 2.97
N ARG A 167 14.36 7.31 2.94
CA ARG A 167 13.43 7.70 4.04
C ARG A 167 12.26 6.75 4.26
N THR A 168 11.96 5.89 3.30
CA THR A 168 10.88 4.90 3.41
C THR A 168 11.25 3.70 4.28
N ALA A 169 12.50 3.57 4.71
CA ALA A 169 12.98 2.44 5.51
C ALA A 169 12.24 2.25 6.84
N ASP A 170 11.77 3.36 7.44
CA ASP A 170 11.01 3.37 8.69
C ASP A 170 9.53 3.73 8.45
N LYS A 171 9.11 3.92 7.20
CA LYS A 171 7.69 4.18 6.87
C LYS A 171 6.82 3.01 7.35
N PRO A 172 5.74 3.26 8.10
CA PRO A 172 4.78 2.23 8.47
C PRO A 172 4.15 1.59 7.23
N ALA A 173 3.66 0.35 7.37
CA ALA A 173 2.95 -0.30 6.28
C ALA A 173 1.61 0.40 6.03
N ALA A 174 1.53 1.12 4.90
CA ALA A 174 0.29 1.70 4.42
C ALA A 174 -0.59 0.61 3.78
N ALA A 175 -1.87 0.65 4.09
CA ALA A 175 -2.89 -0.17 3.45
C ALA A 175 -3.91 0.74 2.78
N CYS A 176 -4.60 0.25 1.75
CA CYS A 176 -5.66 1.00 1.07
C CYS A 176 -6.83 1.33 2.03
N LEU A 177 -7.64 2.32 1.69
CA LEU A 177 -8.81 2.73 2.49
C LEU A 177 -9.81 1.58 2.64
N ALA A 178 -9.97 0.73 1.62
CA ALA A 178 -10.83 -0.46 1.69
C ALA A 178 -10.44 -1.43 2.82
N SER A 179 -9.17 -1.42 3.28
CA SER A 179 -8.76 -2.23 4.43
C SER A 179 -9.39 -1.76 5.75
N ARG A 180 -10.09 -0.63 5.79
CA ARG A 180 -10.83 -0.15 6.97
C ARG A 180 -12.25 -0.70 7.03
N VAL A 181 -12.69 -1.36 5.96
CA VAL A 181 -14.04 -1.88 5.81
C VAL A 181 -14.04 -3.38 6.10
N PRO A 182 -14.79 -3.88 7.10
CA PRO A 182 -14.90 -5.30 7.42
C PRO A 182 -15.32 -6.14 6.22
N TYR A 183 -14.77 -7.35 6.09
CA TYR A 183 -15.15 -8.28 5.03
C TYR A 183 -16.67 -8.51 4.98
N GLY A 184 -17.21 -8.64 3.77
CA GLY A 184 -18.64 -8.75 3.49
C GLY A 184 -19.42 -7.43 3.61
N THR A 185 -18.80 -6.34 4.07
CA THR A 185 -19.41 -5.00 4.01
C THR A 185 -19.06 -4.32 2.68
N PRO A 186 -20.03 -3.90 1.87
CA PRO A 186 -19.74 -3.37 0.54
C PRO A 186 -18.80 -2.15 0.56
N VAL A 187 -17.75 -2.19 -0.27
CA VAL A 187 -16.90 -1.02 -0.53
C VAL A 187 -17.64 -0.09 -1.49
N THR A 188 -17.82 1.16 -1.09
CA THR A 188 -18.47 2.20 -1.90
C THR A 188 -17.69 3.51 -1.81
N LEU A 189 -17.86 4.38 -2.80
CA LEU A 189 -17.24 5.70 -2.81
C LEU A 189 -17.57 6.50 -1.53
N GLY A 190 -18.82 6.45 -1.07
CA GLY A 190 -19.25 7.12 0.15
C GLY A 190 -18.51 6.61 1.39
N VAL A 191 -18.42 5.28 1.57
CA VAL A 191 -17.70 4.67 2.70
C VAL A 191 -16.22 5.05 2.69
N LEU A 192 -15.57 4.99 1.52
CA LEU A 192 -14.15 5.36 1.40
C LEU A 192 -13.92 6.84 1.71
N ALA A 193 -14.80 7.73 1.23
CA ALA A 193 -14.72 9.16 1.50
C ALA A 193 -14.94 9.48 2.99
N GLU A 194 -15.88 8.81 3.67
CA GLU A 194 -16.10 8.96 5.12
C GLU A 194 -14.86 8.52 5.92
N VAL A 195 -14.28 7.37 5.57
CA VAL A 195 -13.04 6.88 6.20
C VAL A 195 -11.89 7.86 5.98
N GLU A 196 -11.66 8.28 4.75
CA GLU A 196 -10.57 9.21 4.42
C GLU A 196 -10.73 10.55 5.14
N ALA A 197 -11.95 11.11 5.14
CA ALA A 197 -12.24 12.36 5.83
C ALA A 197 -11.99 12.24 7.35
N ALA A 198 -12.39 11.13 7.95
CA ALA A 198 -12.15 10.86 9.37
C ALA A 198 -10.65 10.71 9.68
N GLU A 199 -9.92 9.91 8.90
CA GLU A 199 -8.47 9.73 9.10
C GLU A 199 -7.71 11.05 8.92
N ALA A 200 -8.02 11.81 7.86
CA ALA A 200 -7.40 13.11 7.60
C ALA A 200 -7.70 14.13 8.71
N ALA A 201 -8.91 14.11 9.28
CA ALA A 201 -9.26 15.00 10.38
C ALA A 201 -8.49 14.65 11.67
N LEU A 202 -8.29 13.37 11.97
CA LEU A 202 -7.50 12.93 13.11
C LEU A 202 -5.99 13.19 12.93
N ARG A 203 -5.46 13.06 11.70
CA ARG A 203 -4.07 13.46 11.40
C ARG A 203 -3.83 14.94 11.66
N ARG A 204 -4.78 15.82 11.32
CA ARG A 204 -4.70 17.26 11.67
C ARG A 204 -4.68 17.53 13.18
N LEU A 205 -5.11 16.57 14.00
CA LEU A 205 -5.02 16.64 15.47
C LEU A 205 -3.70 16.04 16.02
N GLY A 206 -2.78 15.63 15.15
CA GLY A 206 -1.46 15.09 15.52
C GLY A 206 -1.43 13.57 15.73
N PHE A 207 -2.42 12.84 15.24
CA PHE A 207 -2.40 11.38 15.22
C PHE A 207 -1.94 10.89 13.84
N ASP A 208 -0.65 10.70 13.64
CA ASP A 208 -0.09 10.36 12.32
C ASP A 208 -0.30 8.88 11.96
N GLU A 209 -0.04 7.99 12.93
CA GLU A 209 -0.30 6.56 12.82
C GLU A 209 -1.68 6.24 13.39
N LEU A 210 -2.65 6.02 12.49
CA LEU A 210 -4.01 5.64 12.88
C LEU A 210 -4.74 4.87 11.79
N ARG A 211 -5.85 4.25 12.18
CA ARG A 211 -6.90 3.79 11.27
C ARG A 211 -8.28 4.13 11.80
N VAL A 212 -9.22 4.44 10.92
CA VAL A 212 -10.65 4.55 11.26
C VAL A 212 -11.40 3.41 10.61
N ARG A 213 -11.80 2.40 11.40
CA ARG A 213 -12.58 1.26 10.90
C ARG A 213 -14.05 1.64 10.77
N HIS A 214 -14.63 1.28 9.62
CA HIS A 214 -16.03 1.54 9.31
C HIS A 214 -16.92 0.39 9.80
N TYR A 215 -17.86 0.69 10.68
CA TYR A 215 -18.91 -0.23 11.11
C TYR A 215 -20.28 0.45 11.01
N ARG A 216 -20.81 0.54 9.79
CA ARG A 216 -22.07 1.27 9.50
C ARG A 216 -21.95 2.72 9.98
N ASP A 217 -22.74 3.12 10.98
CA ASP A 217 -22.74 4.46 11.56
C ASP A 217 -21.70 4.65 12.67
N THR A 218 -20.84 3.66 12.91
CA THR A 218 -19.80 3.65 13.94
C THR A 218 -18.40 3.70 13.32
N ALA A 219 -17.60 4.68 13.74
CA ALA A 219 -16.17 4.73 13.51
C ALA A 219 -15.43 4.16 14.71
N ARG A 220 -14.62 3.11 14.50
CA ARG A 220 -13.70 2.60 15.51
C ARG A 220 -12.29 3.05 15.21
N ILE A 221 -11.75 3.92 16.07
CA ILE A 221 -10.40 4.48 15.95
C ILE A 221 -9.39 3.46 16.48
N GLU A 222 -8.33 3.23 15.71
CA GLU A 222 -7.15 2.48 16.10
C GLU A 222 -5.95 3.43 16.07
N VAL A 223 -5.20 3.51 17.17
CA VAL A 223 -3.92 4.22 17.29
C VAL A 223 -2.92 3.34 18.03
N PRO A 224 -1.60 3.60 17.94
CA PRO A 224 -0.61 2.96 18.80
C PRO A 224 -1.02 3.00 20.29
N LEU A 225 -0.70 1.96 21.05
CA LEU A 225 -1.16 1.79 22.44
C LEU A 225 -0.74 2.96 23.35
N ASP A 226 0.45 3.51 23.13
CA ASP A 226 0.98 4.69 23.82
C ASP A 226 0.24 5.99 23.46
N ARG A 227 -0.58 6.00 22.41
CA ARG A 227 -1.40 7.14 21.98
C ARG A 227 -2.86 7.07 22.45
N LEU A 228 -3.30 5.96 23.07
CA LEU A 228 -4.69 5.81 23.53
C LEU A 228 -5.10 6.90 24.53
N ALA A 229 -4.22 7.21 25.51
CA ALA A 229 -4.49 8.25 26.50
C ALA A 229 -4.70 9.63 25.85
N ALA A 230 -3.87 9.97 24.86
CA ALA A 230 -3.97 11.24 24.12
C ALA A 230 -5.31 11.36 23.36
N VAL A 231 -5.85 10.26 22.81
CA VAL A 231 -7.19 10.26 22.18
C VAL A 231 -8.27 10.56 23.21
N VAL A 232 -8.20 9.96 24.41
CA VAL A 232 -9.19 10.17 25.49
C VAL A 232 -9.12 11.58 26.08
N GLU A 233 -7.91 12.13 26.22
CA GLU A 233 -7.69 13.50 26.63
C GLU A 233 -8.28 14.49 25.60
N ALA A 234 -8.08 14.23 24.31
CA ALA A 234 -8.61 15.03 23.21
C ALA A 234 -10.04 14.63 22.76
N ARG A 235 -10.79 13.85 23.57
CA ARG A 235 -12.04 13.20 23.16
C ARG A 235 -13.07 14.14 22.52
N GLU A 236 -13.18 15.38 22.99
CA GLU A 236 -14.20 16.32 22.50
C GLU A 236 -13.93 16.73 21.06
N VAL A 237 -12.69 17.08 20.74
CA VAL A 237 -12.28 17.46 19.37
C VAL A 237 -12.22 16.24 18.45
N VAL A 238 -11.82 15.07 18.97
CA VAL A 238 -11.84 13.79 18.23
C VAL A 238 -13.26 13.42 17.83
N VAL A 239 -14.21 13.45 18.77
CA VAL A 239 -15.62 13.12 18.49
C VAL A 239 -16.21 14.11 17.49
N ALA A 240 -15.94 15.41 17.64
CA ALA A 240 -16.41 16.41 16.70
C ALA A 240 -15.87 16.19 15.28
N ALA A 241 -14.56 15.91 15.15
CA ALA A 241 -13.90 15.65 13.88
C ALA A 241 -14.48 14.43 13.16
N VAL A 242 -14.63 13.30 13.86
CA VAL A 242 -15.14 12.05 13.27
C VAL A 242 -16.63 12.13 12.95
N ARG A 243 -17.43 12.87 13.73
CA ARG A 243 -18.83 13.14 13.41
C ARG A 243 -19.00 14.03 12.19
N ALA A 244 -18.14 15.03 12.03
CA ALA A 244 -18.13 15.89 10.85
C ALA A 244 -17.79 15.10 9.55
N ALA A 245 -17.09 13.97 9.69
CA ALA A 245 -16.79 13.06 8.58
C ALA A 245 -17.95 12.10 8.22
N GLY A 246 -19.06 12.09 8.96
CA GLY A 246 -20.27 11.31 8.63
C GLY A 246 -20.70 10.26 9.67
N TYR A 247 -19.87 9.98 10.68
CA TYR A 247 -20.17 8.94 11.67
C TYR A 247 -21.08 9.43 12.81
N ARG A 248 -21.96 8.56 13.31
CA ARG A 248 -22.82 8.84 14.47
C ARG A 248 -22.12 8.52 15.79
N TYR A 249 -21.47 7.36 15.82
CA TYR A 249 -20.77 6.85 16.99
C TYR A 249 -19.26 6.81 16.75
N VAL A 250 -18.52 7.18 17.78
CA VAL A 250 -17.05 7.19 17.77
C VAL A 250 -16.58 6.33 18.91
N THR A 251 -15.81 5.30 18.60
CA THR A 251 -15.25 4.36 19.57
C THR A 251 -13.74 4.30 19.42
N LEU A 252 -13.06 3.84 20.46
CA LEU A 252 -11.62 3.63 20.49
C LEU A 252 -11.37 2.14 20.70
N ASP A 253 -10.55 1.54 19.85
CA ASP A 253 -10.12 0.16 19.99
C ASP A 253 -9.09 0.04 21.12
N LEU A 254 -9.41 -0.73 22.15
CA LEU A 254 -8.54 -0.92 23.32
C LEU A 254 -7.33 -1.80 23.02
N GLU A 255 -7.37 -2.58 21.94
CA GLU A 255 -6.21 -3.35 21.46
C GLU A 255 -5.25 -2.47 20.63
N GLY A 256 -5.67 -1.26 20.29
CA GLY A 256 -4.89 -0.31 19.50
C GLY A 256 -4.70 -0.72 18.04
N LEU A 257 -3.72 -0.10 17.39
CA LEU A 257 -3.39 -0.33 15.99
C LEU A 257 -2.62 -1.65 15.80
N ARG A 258 -3.20 -2.57 15.03
CA ARG A 258 -2.60 -3.87 14.69
C ARG A 258 -2.57 -4.13 13.18
N THR A 259 -1.52 -4.78 12.69
CA THR A 259 -1.49 -5.29 11.31
C THR A 259 -2.45 -6.47 11.20
N GLY A 260 -3.27 -6.49 10.15
CA GLY A 260 -4.19 -7.61 9.91
C GLY A 260 -5.41 -7.69 10.83
N ASN A 261 -5.79 -6.63 11.58
CA ASN A 261 -6.94 -6.68 12.53
C ASN A 261 -8.23 -7.30 11.93
N LEU A 262 -8.54 -7.03 10.66
CA LEU A 262 -9.75 -7.58 10.02
C LEU A 262 -9.57 -8.99 9.45
N ASN A 263 -8.35 -9.52 9.41
CA ASN A 263 -8.07 -10.85 8.85
C ASN A 263 -8.49 -11.97 9.80
N ASP A 264 -8.68 -11.69 11.09
CA ASP A 264 -9.21 -12.68 12.04
C ASP A 264 -10.59 -13.22 11.59
N ALA A 265 -11.35 -12.43 10.83
CA ALA A 265 -12.62 -12.84 10.24
C ALA A 265 -12.49 -13.77 9.00
N LEU A 266 -11.27 -13.99 8.50
CA LEU A 266 -10.98 -14.93 7.40
C LEU A 266 -10.46 -16.27 7.92
N ALA A 267 -10.14 -16.36 9.20
CA ALA A 267 -9.72 -17.60 9.84
C ALA A 267 -10.96 -18.43 10.22
N ASP A 268 -11.54 -19.10 9.21
CA ASP A 268 -12.45 -20.23 9.39
C ASP A 268 -11.71 -21.56 9.13
#